data_AF-A0A2G5TPE2-F1
#
_entry.id   AF-A0A2G5TPE2-F1
#
_cell.length_a   1.000
_cell.length_b   1.000
_cell.length_c   1.000
_cell.angle_alpha   90.00
_cell.angle_beta   90.00
_cell.angle_gamma   90.00
#
_symmetry.space_group_name_H-M   'P 1'
#
loop_
_entity.id
_entity.type
_entity.pdbx_description
1 polymer ?
#
loop_
_entity_poly.entity_id
_entity_poly.type
_entity_poly.pdbx_seq_one_letter_code
_entity_poly.pdbx_strand_id
1 'polypeptide(L)'
;MTANFQSNFQLCEMPDVVIRRITKQFDFKSMLTLSQVCQNFRRKIIHGIGESSLPNTNFTRILISARPNGIMLKFDSDQETDVIQYLDKENGVCDRMFEKKHTLLKGTTALDLAMGDLERILKFQKTELNYLSVTVNWSPRDNTPMARLLPES
;
A
#
# COMPACT_ATOMS: atom_id res chain seq x y z
N MET A 1 14.34 -23.27 37.74
CA MET A 1 13.14 -22.45 37.49
C MET A 1 13.34 -21.72 36.18
N THR A 2 12.77 -22.22 35.09
CA THR A 2 12.80 -21.56 33.78
C THR A 2 11.68 -20.53 33.75
N ALA A 3 12.02 -19.24 33.68
CA ALA A 3 11.04 -18.18 33.52
C ALA A 3 10.43 -18.28 32.11
N ASN A 4 9.21 -18.80 32.02
CA ASN A 4 8.37 -18.68 30.83
C ASN A 4 7.97 -17.21 30.66
N PHE A 5 8.74 -16.45 29.89
CA PHE A 5 8.26 -15.17 29.35
C PHE A 5 7.31 -15.45 28.18
N GLN A 6 6.07 -15.83 28.49
CA GLN A 6 4.96 -15.65 27.55
C GLN A 6 4.40 -14.24 27.75
N SER A 7 5.09 -13.24 27.22
CA SER A 7 4.50 -11.91 27.07
C SER A 7 3.70 -11.88 25.77
N ASN A 8 2.43 -12.28 25.82
CA ASN A 8 1.44 -11.92 24.80
C ASN A 8 1.08 -10.43 24.93
N PHE A 9 2.07 -9.53 24.98
CA PHE A 9 1.81 -8.09 25.00
C PHE A 9 1.51 -7.65 23.57
N GLN A 10 0.23 -7.42 23.30
CA GLN A 10 -0.15 -6.85 22.01
C GLN A 10 0.30 -5.39 21.97
N LEU A 11 1.00 -5.02 20.89
CA LEU A 11 1.44 -3.64 20.65
C LEU A 11 0.25 -2.65 20.78
N CYS A 12 -0.96 -3.08 20.41
CA CYS A 12 -2.18 -2.27 20.51
C CYS A 12 -2.62 -1.95 21.95
N GLU A 13 -2.19 -2.71 22.94
CA GLU A 13 -2.57 -2.55 24.36
C GLU A 13 -1.60 -1.64 25.11
N MET A 14 -0.44 -1.32 24.52
CA MET A 14 0.51 -0.41 25.15
C MET A 14 -0.06 1.03 25.24
N PRO A 15 0.29 1.80 26.28
CA PRO A 15 -0.12 3.20 26.41
C PRO A 15 0.29 4.03 25.19
N ASP A 16 -0.51 5.05 24.86
CA ASP A 16 -0.30 5.88 23.67
C ASP A 16 1.06 6.56 23.65
N VAL A 17 1.59 6.94 24.81
CA VAL A 17 2.95 7.50 24.96
C VAL A 17 4.02 6.53 24.47
N VAL A 18 3.86 5.23 24.71
CA VAL A 18 4.80 4.18 24.28
C VAL A 18 4.70 4.00 22.77
N ILE A 19 3.49 3.87 22.23
CA ILE A 19 3.31 3.71 20.79
C ILE A 19 3.83 4.93 20.05
N ARG A 20 3.62 6.15 20.55
CA ARG A 20 4.17 7.38 19.98
C ARG A 20 5.70 7.38 19.93
N ARG A 21 6.38 6.79 20.92
CA ARG A 21 7.85 6.66 20.90
C ARG A 21 8.28 5.64 19.85
N ILE A 22 7.57 4.51 19.76
CA ILE A 22 7.85 3.47 18.78
C ILE A 22 7.63 3.99 17.35
N THR A 23 6.52 4.68 17.07
CA THR A 23 6.24 5.23 15.74
C THR A 23 7.24 6.29 15.30
N LYS A 24 7.79 7.06 16.24
CA LYS A 24 8.86 8.03 15.96
C LYS A 24 10.20 7.38 15.59
N GLN A 25 10.41 6.11 15.92
CA GLN A 25 11.62 5.37 15.56
C GLN A 25 11.50 4.66 14.21
N PHE A 26 10.29 4.52 13.69
CA PHE A 26 10.08 3.88 12.40
C PHE A 26 10.15 4.88 11.25
N ASP A 27 10.77 4.43 10.16
CA ASP A 27 10.62 5.06 8.87
C ASP A 27 9.24 4.78 8.27
N PHE A 28 8.96 5.42 7.14
CA PHE A 28 7.73 5.24 6.40
C PHE A 28 7.49 3.77 6.01
N LYS A 29 8.52 3.07 5.52
CA LYS A 29 8.42 1.69 5.02
C LYS A 29 8.03 0.71 6.11
N SER A 30 8.69 0.83 7.25
CA SER A 30 8.38 0.07 8.45
C SER A 30 6.97 0.38 8.94
N MET A 31 6.56 1.65 8.90
CA MET A 31 5.20 2.03 9.28
C MET A 31 4.14 1.47 8.35
N LEU A 32 4.37 1.54 7.04
CA LEU A 32 3.46 1.00 6.04
C LEU A 32 3.32 -0.53 6.20
N THR A 33 4.45 -1.21 6.40
CA THR A 33 4.48 -2.67 6.62
C THR A 33 3.76 -3.06 7.91
N LEU A 34 4.03 -2.38 9.02
CA LEU A 34 3.40 -2.67 10.30
C LEU A 34 1.88 -2.43 10.28
N SER A 35 1.45 -1.40 9.52
CA SER A 35 0.03 -1.09 9.30
C SER A 35 -0.72 -2.17 8.50
N GLN A 36 0.00 -3.04 7.79
CA GLN A 36 -0.58 -4.16 7.03
C GLN A 36 -0.72 -5.43 7.89
N VAL A 37 0.17 -5.63 8.86
CA VAL A 37 0.14 -6.82 9.72
C VAL A 37 -0.98 -6.75 10.77
N CYS A 38 -1.28 -5.56 11.29
CA CYS A 38 -2.26 -5.41 12.36
C CYS A 38 -3.26 -4.28 12.10
N GLN A 39 -4.52 -4.65 11.79
CA GLN A 39 -5.61 -3.70 11.55
C GLN A 39 -5.93 -2.86 12.80
N ASN A 40 -5.82 -3.44 14.00
CA ASN A 40 -6.01 -2.71 15.26
C ASN A 40 -4.92 -1.67 15.47
N PHE A 41 -3.67 -2.03 15.19
CA PHE A 41 -2.54 -1.11 15.32
C PHE A 41 -2.66 0.03 14.31
N ARG A 42 -3.03 -0.29 13.07
CA ARG A 42 -3.36 0.69 12.04
C ARG A 42 -4.43 1.67 12.52
N ARG A 43 -5.55 1.19 13.06
CA ARG A 43 -6.61 2.06 13.59
C ARG A 43 -6.08 2.93 14.73
N LYS A 44 -5.30 2.35 15.65
CA LYS A 44 -4.73 3.06 16.80
C LYS A 44 -3.79 4.19 16.36
N ILE A 45 -2.92 3.94 15.38
CA ILE A 45 -2.00 4.96 14.84
C ILE A 45 -2.76 6.08 14.12
N ILE A 46 -3.65 5.71 13.18
CA ILE A 46 -4.33 6.69 12.32
C ILE A 46 -5.34 7.53 13.11
N HIS A 47 -6.07 6.91 14.05
CA HIS A 47 -7.16 7.58 14.76
C HIS A 47 -6.85 7.93 16.23
N GLY A 48 -5.95 7.21 16.90
CA GLY A 48 -5.73 7.34 18.35
C GLY A 48 -4.63 8.31 18.75
N ILE A 49 -3.46 8.24 18.11
CA ILE A 49 -2.24 8.97 18.54
C ILE A 49 -2.03 10.29 17.77
N GLY A 50 -2.86 10.51 16.75
CA GLY A 50 -2.89 11.70 15.90
C GLY A 50 -1.80 11.71 14.82
N GLU A 51 -2.17 12.22 13.65
CA GLU A 51 -1.33 12.33 12.44
C GLU A 51 -0.02 13.11 12.67
N SER A 52 0.02 13.98 13.69
CA SER A 52 1.23 14.69 14.11
C SER A 52 2.38 13.76 14.51
N SER A 53 2.10 12.52 14.91
CA SER A 53 3.10 11.53 15.33
C SER A 53 3.65 10.64 14.20
N LEU A 54 3.07 10.73 13.00
CA LEU A 54 3.51 9.98 11.83
C LEU A 54 4.83 10.54 11.30
N PRO A 55 5.78 9.70 10.83
CA PRO A 55 6.96 10.17 10.12
C PRO A 55 6.56 10.94 8.86
N ASN A 56 7.36 11.94 8.50
CA ASN A 56 7.21 12.58 7.21
C ASN A 56 7.91 11.74 6.13
N THR A 57 7.22 11.45 5.04
CA THR A 57 7.79 10.73 3.90
C THR A 57 8.76 11.55 3.06
N ASN A 58 8.66 12.89 3.06
CA ASN A 58 9.47 13.76 2.20
C ASN A 58 9.45 13.34 0.72
N PHE A 59 8.32 12.80 0.24
CA PHE A 59 8.20 12.48 -1.17
C PHE A 59 8.14 13.77 -1.97
N THR A 60 8.94 13.83 -3.03
CA THR A 60 8.94 14.94 -3.99
C THR A 60 8.01 14.65 -5.15
N ARG A 61 7.79 13.37 -5.48
CA ARG A 61 6.93 12.96 -6.60
C ARG A 61 6.09 11.74 -6.26
N ILE A 62 4.84 11.77 -6.70
CA ILE A 62 3.93 10.61 -6.68
C ILE A 62 3.41 10.37 -8.10
N LEU A 63 3.55 9.15 -8.58
CA LEU A 63 3.11 8.69 -9.89
C LEU A 63 2.14 7.53 -9.71
N ILE A 64 0.96 7.67 -10.27
CA ILE A 64 -0.11 6.68 -10.22
C ILE A 64 -0.34 6.21 -11.66
N SER A 65 -0.10 4.93 -11.94
CA SER A 65 -0.33 4.34 -13.26
C SER A 65 -1.38 3.25 -13.17
N ALA A 66 -2.54 3.49 -13.77
CA ALA A 66 -3.58 2.48 -13.95
C ALA A 66 -3.36 1.76 -15.29
N ARG A 67 -3.42 0.43 -15.26
CA ARG A 67 -3.29 -0.47 -16.41
C ARG A 67 -4.52 -1.40 -16.43
N PRO A 68 -4.82 -2.08 -17.56
CA PRO A 68 -6.02 -2.91 -17.68
C PRO A 68 -6.18 -3.99 -16.61
N ASN A 69 -5.08 -4.47 -16.03
CA ASN A 69 -5.06 -5.55 -15.03
C ASN A 69 -4.56 -5.11 -13.64
N GLY A 70 -4.32 -3.82 -13.41
CA GLY A 70 -3.75 -3.40 -12.14
C GLY A 70 -3.36 -1.95 -12.04
N ILE A 71 -2.77 -1.60 -10.90
CA ILE A 71 -2.32 -0.26 -10.56
C ILE A 71 -0.87 -0.32 -10.09
N MET A 72 -0.10 0.70 -10.43
CA MET A 72 1.23 0.92 -9.89
C MET A 72 1.26 2.30 -9.24
N LEU A 73 1.71 2.32 -7.99
CA LEU A 73 2.05 3.55 -7.30
C LEU A 73 3.56 3.64 -7.21
N LYS A 74 4.13 4.76 -7.63
CA LYS A 74 5.55 5.05 -7.54
C LYS A 74 5.74 6.36 -6.78
N PHE A 75 6.64 6.36 -5.81
CA PHE A 75 6.92 7.48 -4.93
C PHE A 75 8.42 7.74 -4.96
N ASP A 76 8.81 8.98 -5.26
CA ASP A 76 10.21 9.39 -5.25
C ASP A 76 10.43 10.32 -4.05
N SER A 77 11.46 10.04 -3.25
CA SER A 77 12.08 10.97 -2.32
C SER A 77 13.44 11.44 -2.87
N ASP A 78 14.13 12.30 -2.14
CA ASP A 78 15.48 12.73 -2.55
C ASP A 78 16.51 11.60 -2.54
N GLN A 79 16.25 10.52 -1.79
CA GLN A 79 17.20 9.43 -1.57
C GLN A 79 16.81 8.13 -2.28
N GLU A 80 15.51 7.91 -2.46
CA GLU A 80 15.01 6.62 -2.92
C GLU A 80 13.72 6.72 -3.73
N THR A 81 13.50 5.67 -4.54
CA THR A 81 12.28 5.44 -5.28
C THR A 81 11.63 4.16 -4.77
N ASP A 82 10.38 4.28 -4.32
CA ASP A 82 9.56 3.15 -3.94
C ASP A 82 8.46 2.88 -4.96
N VAL A 83 8.16 1.60 -5.15
CA VAL A 83 7.09 1.15 -6.05
C VAL A 83 6.23 0.12 -5.34
N ILE A 84 4.92 0.34 -5.38
CA ILE A 84 3.91 -0.65 -5.00
C ILE A 84 3.13 -1.02 -6.26
N GLN A 85 3.03 -2.32 -6.52
CA GLN A 85 2.24 -2.85 -7.62
C GLN A 85 1.04 -3.62 -7.08
N TYR A 86 -0.09 -3.46 -7.73
CA TYR A 86 -1.36 -4.10 -7.40
C TYR A 86 -1.88 -4.74 -8.68
N LEU A 87 -2.06 -6.06 -8.67
CA LEU A 87 -2.51 -6.82 -9.84
C LEU A 87 -3.75 -7.60 -9.45
N ASP A 88 -4.86 -7.35 -10.15
CA ASP A 88 -6.05 -8.20 -10.01
C ASP A 88 -5.76 -9.56 -10.66
N LYS A 89 -5.94 -10.62 -9.88
CA LYS A 89 -5.87 -12.01 -10.32
C LYS A 89 -7.27 -12.60 -10.38
N GLU A 90 -7.36 -13.78 -10.96
CA GLU A 90 -8.59 -14.57 -11.00
C GLU A 90 -9.15 -14.83 -9.59
N ASN A 91 -10.44 -15.12 -9.51
CA ASN A 91 -11.17 -15.44 -8.26
C ASN A 91 -11.22 -14.30 -7.23
N GLY A 92 -11.12 -13.03 -7.68
CA GLY A 92 -11.24 -11.86 -6.80
C GLY A 92 -10.09 -11.74 -5.80
N VAL A 93 -8.90 -12.19 -6.19
CA VAL A 93 -7.66 -12.07 -5.42
C VAL A 93 -6.82 -10.95 -6.01
N CYS A 94 -6.40 -9.98 -5.21
CA CYS A 94 -5.40 -9.00 -5.61
C CYS A 94 -4.02 -9.42 -5.10
N ASP A 95 -3.01 -9.34 -5.96
CA ASP A 95 -1.60 -9.46 -5.59
C ASP A 95 -0.99 -8.07 -5.42
N ARG A 96 -0.58 -7.78 -4.19
CA ARG A 96 0.14 -6.56 -3.83
C ARG A 96 1.62 -6.87 -3.67
N MET A 97 2.46 -6.24 -4.48
CA MET A 97 3.92 -6.35 -4.39
C MET A 97 4.54 -5.05 -3.87
N PHE A 98 5.29 -5.14 -2.79
CA PHE A 98 6.07 -4.05 -2.20
C PHE A 98 7.40 -4.59 -1.66
N GLU A 99 8.51 -3.92 -1.92
CA GLU A 99 9.87 -4.38 -1.51
C GLU A 99 10.14 -5.85 -1.86
N LYS A 100 9.72 -6.29 -3.07
CA LYS A 100 9.83 -7.68 -3.56
C LYS A 100 9.00 -8.71 -2.78
N LYS A 101 8.18 -8.27 -1.82
CA LYS A 101 7.27 -9.14 -1.07
C LYS A 101 5.88 -9.11 -1.70
N HIS A 102 5.38 -10.30 -2.04
CA HIS A 102 4.01 -10.51 -2.51
C HIS A 102 3.06 -10.73 -1.34
N THR A 103 1.89 -10.10 -1.39
CA THR A 103 0.79 -10.32 -0.46
C THR A 103 -0.49 -10.55 -1.25
N LEU A 104 -1.09 -11.74 -1.12
CA LEU A 104 -2.34 -12.09 -1.78
C LEU A 104 -3.52 -11.74 -0.87
N LEU A 105 -4.40 -10.86 -1.34
CA LEU A 105 -5.57 -10.39 -0.60
C LEU A 105 -6.84 -10.79 -1.33
N LYS A 106 -7.74 -11.50 -0.64
CA LYS A 106 -9.03 -11.93 -1.21
C LYS A 106 -10.12 -10.88 -0.94
N GLY A 107 -11.07 -10.74 -1.86
CA GLY A 107 -12.27 -9.92 -1.66
C GLY A 107 -12.01 -8.41 -1.73
N THR A 108 -10.95 -8.01 -2.44
CA THR A 108 -10.59 -6.61 -2.66
C THR A 108 -9.98 -6.46 -4.05
N THR A 109 -10.12 -5.27 -4.64
CA THR A 109 -9.56 -4.98 -5.97
C THR A 109 -8.22 -4.26 -5.86
N ALA A 110 -7.44 -4.28 -6.94
CA ALA A 110 -6.23 -3.50 -7.08
C ALA A 110 -6.49 -2.00 -6.85
N LEU A 111 -7.66 -1.50 -7.30
CA LEU A 111 -8.08 -0.12 -7.07
C LEU A 111 -8.29 0.20 -5.61
N ASP A 112 -9.07 -0.60 -4.90
CA ASP A 112 -9.37 -0.36 -3.48
C ASP A 112 -8.10 -0.39 -2.63
N LEU A 113 -7.22 -1.36 -2.88
CA LEU A 113 -5.95 -1.47 -2.16
C LEU A 113 -5.01 -0.31 -2.48
N ALA A 114 -4.88 0.05 -3.76
CA ALA A 114 -4.03 1.17 -4.17
C ALA A 114 -4.53 2.48 -3.57
N MET A 115 -5.84 2.77 -3.62
CA MET A 115 -6.40 3.99 -3.06
C MET A 115 -6.26 4.02 -1.53
N GLY A 116 -6.50 2.90 -0.86
CA GLY A 116 -6.34 2.82 0.59
C GLY A 116 -4.89 2.96 1.05
N ASP A 117 -3.92 2.51 0.26
CA ASP A 117 -2.49 2.73 0.54
C ASP A 117 -2.07 4.16 0.20
N LEU A 118 -2.54 4.71 -0.93
CA LEU A 118 -2.29 6.09 -1.32
C LEU A 118 -2.82 7.07 -0.27
N GLU A 119 -4.03 6.88 0.24
CA GLU A 119 -4.59 7.71 1.32
C GLU A 119 -3.67 7.71 2.54
N ARG A 120 -3.17 6.54 2.93
CA ARG A 120 -2.21 6.41 4.03
C ARG A 120 -0.94 7.19 3.73
N ILE A 121 -0.35 6.98 2.55
CA ILE A 121 0.88 7.63 2.13
C ILE A 121 0.75 9.15 2.18
N LEU A 122 -0.37 9.68 1.69
CA LEU A 122 -0.63 11.12 1.72
C LEU A 122 -0.77 11.65 3.16
N LYS A 123 -1.26 10.85 4.12
CA LYS A 123 -1.24 11.24 5.55
C LYS A 123 0.15 11.27 6.17
N PHE A 124 1.11 10.51 5.63
CA PHE A 124 2.53 10.61 6.02
C PHE A 124 3.25 11.77 5.32
N GLN A 125 2.69 12.34 4.25
CA GLN A 125 3.31 13.43 3.51
C GLN A 125 2.98 14.78 4.14
N LYS A 126 3.94 15.33 4.91
CA LYS A 126 3.81 16.63 5.59
C LYS A 126 4.47 17.78 4.83
N THR A 127 5.33 17.45 3.88
CA THR A 127 6.01 18.41 3.00
C THR A 127 5.27 18.57 1.69
N GLU A 128 5.50 19.70 1.02
CA GLU A 128 4.92 19.95 -0.28
C GLU A 128 5.39 18.91 -1.30
N LEU A 129 4.46 18.46 -2.13
CA LEU A 129 4.74 17.54 -3.21
C LEU A 129 5.02 18.36 -4.47
N ASN A 130 6.20 18.19 -5.07
CA ASN A 130 6.57 18.92 -6.27
C ASN A 130 5.78 18.44 -7.50
N TYR A 131 5.41 17.16 -7.52
CA TYR A 131 4.77 16.55 -8.68
C TYR A 131 3.82 15.41 -8.31
N LEU A 132 2.57 15.52 -8.74
CA LEU A 132 1.58 14.44 -8.71
C LEU A 132 1.10 14.17 -10.14
N SER A 133 1.15 12.92 -10.60
CA SER A 133 0.58 12.55 -11.90
C SER A 133 -0.20 11.25 -11.82
N VAL A 134 -1.34 11.25 -12.51
CA VAL A 134 -2.17 10.07 -12.74
C VAL A 134 -2.17 9.77 -14.23
N THR A 135 -1.77 8.56 -14.58
CA THR A 135 -1.75 8.06 -15.95
C THR A 135 -2.63 6.85 -16.05
N VAL A 136 -3.63 6.90 -16.93
CA VAL A 136 -4.53 5.79 -17.21
C VAL A 136 -4.20 5.25 -18.59
N ASN A 137 -3.66 4.05 -18.63
CA ASN A 137 -3.43 3.33 -19.87
C ASN A 137 -4.66 2.51 -20.19
N TRP A 138 -5.47 3.02 -21.10
CA TRP A 138 -6.64 2.34 -21.61
C TRP A 138 -6.30 1.66 -22.93
N SER A 139 -6.54 0.36 -23.02
CA SER A 139 -6.64 -0.36 -24.29
C SER A 139 -8.09 -0.78 -24.47
N PRO A 140 -8.72 -0.54 -25.64
CA PRO A 140 -9.99 -1.18 -25.95
C PRO A 140 -9.80 -2.69 -25.78
N ARG A 141 -10.73 -3.37 -25.10
CA ARG A 141 -10.79 -4.84 -25.21
C ARG A 141 -11.03 -5.13 -26.69
N ASP A 142 -10.22 -6.00 -27.28
CA ASP A 142 -10.49 -6.54 -28.61
C ASP A 142 -11.85 -7.23 -28.57
N ASN A 143 -12.87 -6.54 -29.06
CA ASN A 143 -14.20 -7.10 -29.29
C ASN A 143 -14.25 -7.83 -30.64
N THR A 144 -13.13 -8.38 -31.12
CA THR A 144 -13.12 -9.17 -32.36
C THR A 144 -13.88 -10.46 -32.07
N PRO A 145 -15.08 -10.67 -32.64
CA PRO A 145 -15.73 -11.96 -32.53
C PRO A 145 -14.82 -12.95 -33.27
N MET A 146 -14.42 -14.03 -32.60
CA MET A 146 -13.79 -15.19 -33.22
C MET A 146 -14.82 -15.89 -34.13
N ALA A 147 -15.20 -15.22 -35.22
CA ALA A 147 -16.06 -15.75 -36.24
C ALA A 147 -15.35 -15.56 -37.59
N ARG A 148 -15.03 -16.71 -38.20
CA ARG A 148 -14.51 -16.91 -39.56
C ARG A 148 -12.99 -16.76 -39.72
N LEU A 149 -12.28 -17.80 -39.28
CA LEU A 149 -11.19 -18.35 -40.07
C LEU A 149 -11.50 -19.83 -40.34
N LEU A 150 -12.46 -20.07 -41.24
CA LEU A 150 -12.42 -21.24 -42.12
C LEU A 150 -12.09 -20.70 -43.51
N PRO A 151 -10.99 -21.11 -44.14
CA PRO A 151 -10.95 -21.11 -45.58
C PRO A 151 -11.71 -22.35 -46.06
N GLU A 152 -12.84 -22.13 -46.73
CA GLU A 152 -13.31 -23.08 -47.73
C GLU A 152 -12.31 -23.05 -48.89
N SER A 153 -11.59 -24.16 -49.06
CA SER A 153 -11.08 -24.65 -50.35
C SER A 153 -10.52 -26.05 -50.16
#